data_AF-A0A9P1GEB6-F1
#
_entry.id   AF-A0A9P1GEB6-F1
#
_cell.length_a   1.000
_cell.length_b   1.000
_cell.length_c   1.000
_cell.angle_alpha   90.00
_cell.angle_beta   90.00
_cell.angle_gamma   90.00
#
_symmetry.space_group_name_H-M   'P 1'
#
loop_
_entity.id
_entity.type
_entity.pdbx_description
1 polymer ?
#
loop_
_entity_poly.entity_id
_entity_poly.type
_entity_poly.pdbx_seq_one_letter_code
_entity_poly.pdbx_strand_id
1 'polypeptide(L)'
;MVSAQRRLCALLGHVEASMVPRCALLEWRTVAADPVVADIEAVKRAVEHCNADHADAVLEMSRAFTGLSGIQKAVMLSIDQYGFDVLCETRAGPMRGRVLFQKTINSASLLREIMMETTQLARDKLAAQK
;
A
#
# COMPACT_ATOMS: atom_id res chain seq x y z
N MET A 1 8.41 41.51 3.03
CA MET A 1 8.04 40.73 1.82
C MET A 1 6.55 40.36 1.83
N VAL A 2 5.66 41.36 1.96
CA VAL A 2 4.19 41.18 2.10
C VAL A 2 3.46 41.26 0.73
N SER A 3 4.21 41.26 -0.37
CA SER A 3 3.69 41.55 -1.71
C SER A 3 3.23 40.30 -2.50
N ALA A 4 3.81 39.13 -2.24
CA ALA A 4 3.50 37.91 -3.00
C ALA A 4 2.21 37.20 -2.53
N GLN A 5 1.88 37.29 -1.24
CA GLN A 5 0.77 36.55 -0.62
C GLN A 5 -0.62 37.10 -0.99
N ARG A 6 -0.71 38.37 -1.44
CA ARG A 6 -1.98 38.96 -1.89
C ARG A 6 -2.38 38.60 -3.32
N ARG A 7 -1.46 38.11 -4.17
CA ARG A 7 -1.76 37.87 -5.59
C ARG A 7 -2.31 36.48 -5.88
N LEU A 8 -2.06 35.49 -5.02
CA LEU A 8 -2.52 34.12 -5.26
C LEU A 8 -3.96 33.87 -4.75
N CYS A 9 -4.40 34.57 -3.69
CA CYS A 9 -5.76 34.43 -3.14
C CYS A 9 -6.85 35.12 -3.97
N ALA A 10 -6.51 35.94 -4.97
CA ALA A 10 -7.48 36.62 -5.84
C ALA A 10 -7.90 35.77 -7.05
N LEU A 11 -7.13 34.74 -7.41
CA LEU A 11 -7.37 33.88 -8.59
C LEU A 11 -8.20 32.63 -8.29
N LEU A 12 -8.27 32.22 -7.03
CA LEU A 12 -9.09 31.10 -6.58
C LEU A 12 -10.20 31.69 -5.72
N GLY A 13 -11.34 31.98 -6.36
CA GLY A 13 -12.54 32.48 -5.72
C GLY A 13 -12.80 31.77 -4.39
N HIS A 14 -13.14 32.56 -3.38
CA HIS A 14 -13.32 32.22 -1.98
C HIS A 14 -13.69 30.75 -1.69
N VAL A 15 -12.68 29.92 -1.50
CA VAL A 15 -12.84 28.75 -0.64
C VAL A 15 -12.47 29.24 0.75
N GLU A 16 -13.50 29.53 1.55
CA GLU A 16 -13.29 29.79 2.98
C GLU A 16 -12.46 28.64 3.57
N ALA A 17 -11.42 29.00 4.30
CA ALA A 17 -10.52 28.06 4.96
C ALA A 17 -11.19 27.18 6.04
N SER A 18 -12.51 27.30 6.24
CA SER A 18 -13.28 26.65 7.30
C SER A 18 -13.59 25.17 7.05
N MET A 19 -13.31 24.63 5.86
CA MET A 19 -13.64 23.23 5.47
C MET A 19 -12.46 22.34 5.10
N VAL A 20 -11.21 22.78 5.30
CA VAL A 20 -10.06 21.88 5.17
C VAL A 20 -9.93 21.07 6.46
N PRO A 21 -9.97 19.73 6.43
CA PRO A 21 -9.77 18.93 7.64
C PRO A 21 -8.42 19.29 8.27
N ARG A 22 -8.37 19.35 9.61
CA ARG A 22 -7.19 19.61 10.46
C ARG A 22 -6.08 18.54 10.34
N CYS A 23 -5.85 17.95 9.17
CA CYS A 23 -4.54 17.40 8.85
C CYS A 23 -3.61 18.60 8.69
N ALA A 24 -2.96 18.96 9.81
CA ALA A 24 -2.18 20.17 10.01
C ALA A 24 -1.36 20.55 8.77
N LEU A 25 -1.50 21.82 8.36
CA LEU A 25 -0.77 22.46 7.26
C LEU A 25 0.77 22.49 7.44
N LEU A 26 1.35 21.78 8.43
CA LEU A 26 2.74 21.94 8.85
C LEU A 26 3.69 20.77 8.55
N GLU A 27 3.23 19.54 8.27
CA GLU A 27 4.15 18.38 8.22
C GLU A 27 4.42 17.82 6.81
N TRP A 28 3.62 18.15 5.80
CA TRP A 28 3.80 17.56 4.46
C TRP A 28 5.17 17.87 3.83
N ARG A 29 5.83 18.97 4.23
CA ARG A 29 7.15 19.36 3.73
C ARG A 29 8.30 18.61 4.41
N THR A 30 8.07 18.03 5.57
CA THR A 30 9.10 17.38 6.40
C THR A 30 8.96 15.86 6.40
N VAL A 31 7.79 15.33 6.01
CA VAL A 31 7.62 13.89 5.79
C VAL A 31 8.46 13.46 4.60
N ALA A 32 9.36 12.50 4.83
CA ALA A 32 10.13 11.87 3.76
C ALA A 32 9.21 11.02 2.88
N ALA A 33 9.49 11.00 1.57
CA ALA A 33 8.85 10.06 0.66
C ALA A 33 9.15 8.62 1.09
N ASP A 34 8.22 7.71 0.79
CA ASP A 34 8.45 6.30 1.05
C ASP A 34 9.66 5.80 0.26
N PRO A 35 10.67 5.21 0.91
CA PRO A 35 11.94 4.87 0.28
C PRO A 35 11.83 3.69 -0.70
N VAL A 36 10.76 2.88 -0.59
CA VAL A 36 10.45 1.81 -1.54
C VAL A 36 9.75 2.40 -2.76
N VAL A 37 8.74 3.25 -2.55
CA VAL A 37 7.98 3.89 -3.63
C VAL A 37 8.83 4.88 -4.42
N ALA A 38 9.91 5.42 -3.83
CA ALA A 38 10.88 6.24 -4.53
C ALA A 38 11.47 5.55 -5.78
N ASP A 39 11.55 4.21 -5.81
CA ASP A 39 11.89 3.41 -6.99
C ASP A 39 10.63 2.85 -7.65
N ILE A 40 9.91 3.72 -8.38
CA ILE A 40 8.63 3.41 -9.02
C ILE A 40 8.74 2.23 -10.00
N GLU A 41 9.85 2.14 -10.74
CA GLU A 41 10.06 1.10 -11.74
C GLU A 41 10.30 -0.28 -11.10
N ALA A 42 11.05 -0.33 -10.00
CA ALA A 42 11.21 -1.56 -9.25
C ALA A 42 9.90 -2.03 -8.62
N VAL A 43 9.12 -1.11 -8.04
CA VAL A 43 7.81 -1.42 -7.44
C VAL A 43 6.83 -1.93 -8.50
N LYS A 44 6.75 -1.25 -9.65
CA LYS A 44 5.85 -1.66 -10.74
C LYS A 44 6.20 -3.06 -11.25
N ARG A 45 7.49 -3.32 -11.50
CA ARG A 45 7.95 -4.65 -11.92
C ARG A 45 7.67 -5.71 -10.87
N ALA A 46 7.83 -5.40 -9.58
CA ALA A 46 7.53 -6.32 -8.50
C ALA A 46 6.03 -6.69 -8.47
N VAL A 47 5.14 -5.70 -8.57
CA VAL A 47 3.68 -5.93 -8.63
C VAL A 47 3.30 -6.77 -9.85
N GLU A 48 3.81 -6.43 -11.02
CA GLU A 48 3.54 -7.17 -12.27
C GLU A 48 4.04 -8.61 -12.20
N HIS A 49 5.28 -8.80 -11.74
CA HIS A 49 5.88 -10.13 -11.57
C HIS A 49 5.12 -10.98 -10.55
N CYS A 50 4.75 -10.42 -9.39
CA CYS A 50 3.97 -11.14 -8.39
C CYS A 50 2.60 -11.57 -8.92
N ASN A 51 1.92 -10.70 -9.66
CA ASN A 51 0.60 -11.02 -10.22
C ASN A 51 0.67 -12.03 -11.38
N ALA A 52 1.75 -12.02 -12.18
CA ALA A 52 1.92 -12.93 -13.31
C ALA A 52 2.38 -14.33 -12.87
N ASP A 53 3.39 -14.38 -12.00
CA ASP A 53 4.14 -15.62 -11.73
C ASP A 53 3.82 -16.21 -10.35
N HIS A 54 3.23 -15.42 -9.44
CA HIS A 54 3.05 -15.77 -8.02
C HIS A 54 1.66 -15.43 -7.47
N ALA A 55 0.62 -15.47 -8.32
CA ALA A 55 -0.76 -15.15 -7.92
C ALA A 55 -1.29 -16.07 -6.81
N ASP A 56 -0.82 -17.31 -6.75
CA ASP A 56 -1.09 -18.28 -5.70
C ASP A 56 -0.52 -17.81 -4.34
N ALA A 57 0.72 -17.36 -4.29
CA ALA A 57 1.33 -16.81 -3.09
C ALA A 57 0.61 -15.54 -2.63
N VAL A 58 0.22 -14.66 -3.56
CA VAL A 58 -0.59 -13.46 -3.25
C VAL A 58 -1.94 -13.86 -2.63
N LEU A 59 -2.58 -14.90 -3.14
CA LEU A 59 -3.82 -15.44 -2.57
C LEU A 59 -3.62 -16.03 -1.17
N GLU A 60 -2.54 -16.80 -0.94
CA GLU A 60 -2.19 -17.36 0.37
C GLU A 60 -1.97 -16.25 1.40
N MET A 61 -1.13 -15.26 1.08
CA MET A 61 -0.89 -14.09 1.95
C MET A 61 -2.18 -13.32 2.23
N SER A 62 -3.03 -13.15 1.23
CA SER A 62 -4.30 -12.45 1.39
C SER A 62 -5.25 -13.17 2.34
N ARG A 63 -5.38 -14.50 2.19
CA ARG A 63 -6.20 -15.34 3.09
C ARG A 63 -5.67 -15.33 4.52
N ALA A 64 -4.34 -15.35 4.67
CA ALA A 64 -3.69 -15.37 5.97
C ALA A 64 -3.85 -14.05 6.74
N PHE A 65 -3.74 -12.90 6.06
CA PHE A 65 -3.50 -11.63 6.76
C PHE A 65 -4.54 -10.53 6.55
N THR A 66 -5.42 -10.59 5.54
CA THR A 66 -6.40 -9.52 5.30
C THR A 66 -7.61 -9.57 6.22
N GLY A 67 -7.85 -10.71 6.89
CA GLY A 67 -9.06 -10.95 7.68
C GLY A 67 -10.34 -11.15 6.85
N LEU A 68 -10.25 -11.10 5.53
CA LEU A 68 -11.37 -11.33 4.62
C LEU A 68 -11.66 -12.83 4.51
N SER A 69 -12.94 -13.22 4.53
CA SER A 69 -13.37 -14.61 4.39
C SER A 69 -13.76 -14.92 2.94
N GLY A 70 -13.57 -16.18 2.54
CA GLY A 70 -14.04 -16.66 1.23
C GLY A 70 -13.32 -16.04 0.02
N ILE A 71 -12.06 -15.62 0.17
CA ILE A 71 -11.22 -15.09 -0.92
C ILE A 71 -10.91 -16.21 -1.92
N GLN A 72 -11.26 -16.00 -3.18
CA GLN A 72 -11.05 -16.96 -4.28
C GLN A 72 -9.87 -16.58 -5.17
N LYS A 73 -9.66 -15.28 -5.36
CA LYS A 73 -8.55 -14.70 -6.12
C LYS A 73 -8.09 -13.42 -5.45
N ALA A 74 -6.81 -13.09 -5.62
CA ALA A 74 -6.22 -11.88 -5.09
C ALA A 74 -5.28 -11.26 -6.13
N VAL A 75 -5.36 -9.95 -6.33
CA VAL A 75 -4.51 -9.20 -7.25
C VAL A 75 -3.85 -8.06 -6.49
N MET A 76 -2.53 -8.05 -6.47
CA MET A 76 -1.75 -6.99 -5.84
C MET A 76 -1.89 -5.68 -6.61
N LEU A 77 -2.14 -4.58 -5.91
CA LEU A 77 -2.37 -3.26 -6.49
C LEU A 77 -1.15 -2.33 -6.35
N SER A 78 -0.53 -2.34 -5.18
CA SER A 78 0.59 -1.46 -4.82
C SER A 78 1.39 -2.05 -3.68
N ILE A 79 2.66 -1.66 -3.57
CA ILE A 79 3.56 -2.04 -2.47
C ILE A 79 4.21 -0.76 -1.93
N ASP A 80 4.39 -0.70 -0.61
CA ASP A 80 5.09 0.36 0.11
C ASP A 80 6.00 -0.25 1.20
N GLN A 81 6.65 0.60 2.02
CA GLN A 81 7.59 0.14 3.04
C GLN A 81 6.99 -0.77 4.13
N TYR A 82 5.66 -0.76 4.29
CA TYR A 82 4.96 -1.48 5.36
C TYR A 82 4.24 -2.73 4.86
N GLY A 83 3.95 -2.82 3.57
CA GLY A 83 3.17 -3.93 3.04
C GLY A 83 2.66 -3.66 1.63
N PHE A 84 1.58 -4.34 1.27
CA PHE A 84 0.96 -4.18 -0.04
C PHE A 84 -0.57 -4.20 0.04
N ASP A 85 -1.19 -3.45 -0.86
CA ASP A 85 -2.63 -3.45 -1.03
C ASP A 85 -3.04 -4.50 -2.04
N VAL A 86 -4.18 -5.15 -1.80
CA VAL A 86 -4.67 -6.26 -2.61
C VAL A 86 -6.16 -6.12 -2.89
N LEU A 87 -6.57 -6.45 -4.11
CA LEU A 87 -7.96 -6.61 -4.48
C LEU A 87 -8.32 -8.10 -4.41
N CYS A 88 -9.21 -8.45 -3.49
CA CYS A 88 -9.66 -9.80 -3.25
C CYS A 88 -11.03 -10.04 -3.87
N GLU A 89 -11.16 -11.04 -4.72
CA GLU A 89 -12.47 -11.53 -5.17
C GLU A 89 -13.03 -12.47 -4.09
N THR A 90 -14.09 -12.01 -3.41
CA THR A 90 -14.80 -12.80 -2.39
C THR A 90 -16.17 -13.24 -2.91
N ARG A 91 -16.83 -14.17 -2.20
CA ARG A 91 -18.22 -14.55 -2.53
C ARG A 91 -19.22 -13.39 -2.46
N ALA A 92 -18.94 -12.37 -1.66
CA ALA A 92 -19.79 -11.18 -1.51
C ALA A 92 -19.46 -10.07 -2.52
N GLY A 93 -18.45 -10.28 -3.38
CA GLY A 93 -17.95 -9.30 -4.34
C GLY A 93 -16.49 -8.90 -4.10
N PRO A 94 -15.94 -8.02 -4.94
CA PRO A 94 -14.57 -7.55 -4.81
C PRO A 94 -14.40 -6.67 -3.56
N MET A 95 -13.40 -6.97 -2.73
CA MET A 95 -13.05 -6.22 -1.52
C MET A 95 -11.56 -5.87 -1.51
N ARG A 96 -11.21 -4.66 -1.06
CA ARG A 96 -9.81 -4.28 -0.86
C ARG A 96 -9.34 -4.78 0.49
N GLY A 97 -8.18 -5.41 0.52
CA GLY A 97 -7.46 -5.79 1.71
C GLY A 97 -6.05 -5.19 1.71
N ARG A 98 -5.38 -5.31 2.86
CA ARG A 98 -3.97 -4.95 3.00
C ARG A 98 -3.24 -6.06 3.72
N VAL A 99 -2.07 -6.42 3.21
CA VAL A 99 -1.16 -7.36 3.85
C VAL A 99 0.01 -6.56 4.38
N LEU A 100 0.27 -6.69 5.69
CA LEU A 100 1.39 -6.02 6.35
C LEU A 100 2.60 -6.96 6.41
N PHE A 101 3.78 -6.40 6.18
CA PHE A 101 5.04 -7.06 6.45
C PHE A 101 5.29 -7.12 7.96
N GLN A 102 6.04 -8.12 8.44
CA GLN A 102 6.44 -8.18 9.85
C GLN A 102 7.46 -7.12 10.23
N LYS A 103 8.23 -6.64 9.25
CA LYS A 103 9.24 -5.59 9.40
C LYS A 103 9.08 -4.55 8.29
N THR A 104 9.35 -3.30 8.63
CA THR A 104 9.43 -2.20 7.64
C THR A 104 10.70 -2.37 6.81
N ILE A 105 10.59 -2.15 5.51
CA ILE A 105 11.73 -2.15 4.59
C ILE A 105 12.08 -0.73 4.18
N ASN A 106 13.36 -0.44 3.92
CA ASN A 106 13.83 0.90 3.61
C ASN A 106 14.38 1.05 2.18
N SER A 107 14.16 0.06 1.31
CA SER A 107 14.63 0.05 -0.07
C SER A 107 13.86 -1.00 -0.88
N ALA A 108 13.61 -0.71 -2.16
CA ALA A 108 13.01 -1.66 -3.09
C ALA A 108 13.86 -2.94 -3.30
N SER A 109 15.17 -2.89 -3.05
CA SER A 109 16.04 -4.07 -3.13
C SER A 109 15.68 -5.18 -2.13
N LEU A 110 14.97 -4.84 -1.04
CA LEU A 110 14.54 -5.77 0.00
C LEU A 110 13.19 -6.43 -0.29
N LEU A 111 12.49 -6.01 -1.37
CA LEU A 111 11.15 -6.51 -1.72
C LEU A 111 11.13 -8.03 -1.87
N ARG A 112 12.13 -8.61 -2.55
CA ARG A 112 12.18 -10.05 -2.76
C ARG A 112 12.25 -10.82 -1.43
N GLU A 113 13.13 -10.39 -0.52
CA GLU A 113 13.32 -11.03 0.77
C GLU A 113 12.04 -10.96 1.60
N ILE A 114 11.46 -9.77 1.77
CA ILE A 114 10.27 -9.58 2.62
C ILE A 114 9.05 -10.32 2.07
N MET A 115 8.91 -10.42 0.74
CA MET A 115 7.82 -11.17 0.10
C MET A 115 7.93 -12.67 0.32
N MET A 116 9.15 -13.22 0.24
CA MET A 116 9.40 -14.63 0.56
C MET A 116 9.11 -14.92 2.04
N GLU A 117 9.58 -14.06 2.95
CA GLU A 117 9.32 -14.15 4.39
C GLU A 117 7.80 -14.13 4.67
N THR A 118 7.08 -13.17 4.10
CA THR A 118 5.62 -13.03 4.26
C THR A 118 4.85 -14.22 3.70
N THR A 119 5.30 -14.79 2.58
CA THR A 119 4.71 -16.00 1.99
C THR A 119 4.88 -17.21 2.91
N GLN A 120 6.07 -17.41 3.47
CA GLN A 120 6.30 -18.51 4.40
C GLN A 120 5.42 -18.38 5.64
N LEU A 121 5.36 -17.19 6.23
CA LEU A 121 4.50 -16.90 7.39
C LEU A 121 3.01 -17.13 7.09
N ALA A 122 2.56 -16.77 5.89
CA ALA A 122 1.19 -17.03 5.46
C ALA A 122 0.88 -18.53 5.44
N ARG A 123 1.79 -19.33 4.89
CA ARG A 123 1.65 -20.79 4.82
C ARG A 123 1.63 -21.43 6.20
N ASP A 124 2.54 -21.01 7.08
CA ASP A 124 2.58 -21.51 8.46
C ASP A 124 1.28 -21.17 9.22
N LYS A 125 0.79 -19.94 9.06
CA LYS A 125 -0.49 -19.52 9.66
C LYS A 125 -1.68 -20.31 9.13
N LEU A 126 -1.75 -20.54 7.83
CA LEU A 126 -2.83 -21.32 7.20
C LEU A 126 -2.75 -22.81 7.57
N ALA A 127 -1.55 -23.36 7.75
CA ALA A 127 -1.35 -24.73 8.22
C ALA A 127 -1.83 -24.89 9.67
N ALA A 128 -1.56 -23.91 10.54
CA ALA A 128 -2.01 -23.92 11.93
C ALA A 128 -3.52 -23.71 12.12
N GLN A 129 -4.25 -23.30 11.07
CA GLN A 129 -5.71 -23.13 11.07
C GLN A 129 -6.47 -24.38 10.66
N LYS A 130 -5.78 -25.41 10.16
CA LYS A 130 -6.36 -26.71 9.79
C LYS A 130 -6.37 -27.65 10.99
#